data_AF-A0A225VHJ2-F1
#
_entry.id   AF-A0A225VHJ2-F1
#
_cell.length_a   1.000
_cell.length_b   1.000
_cell.length_c   1.000
_cell.angle_alpha   90.00
_cell.angle_beta   90.00
_cell.angle_gamma   90.00
#
_symmetry.space_group_name_H-M   'P 1'
#
loop_
_entity.id
_entity.type
_entity.pdbx_description
1 polymer ?
#
loop_
_entity_poly.entity_id
_entity_poly.type
_entity_poly.pdbx_seq_one_letter_code
_entity_poly.pdbx_strand_id
1 'polypeptide(L)'
;MSDLQGEDEFDSDSVREGSNDEEDSGPQEQVDGIPLAQTEQAVSEPSTPVLRGGSSPVETRSRFNAKADAQLVSKVLAKPPFGVTRGKVKGIWERIAARLNSELSTGFTARACRDRTSHLLNQHVARQKKNQGASGTSEVHSSNDDALEELLKLRQAASDKKREAKARQESRADEMETAGERLMHAAETRVAERLTSSSSSEEKGAKRRRLSVLLESEQQETVARRQLEEPKVDMQSQELQLRRDELEEQRKQRELMQVQIQQQTKQTEMLMTLLSSAISQTKEKQ
;
A
#
# COMPACT_ATOMS: atom_id res chain seq x y z
N MET A 1 37.15 39.52 11.69
CA MET A 1 37.24 38.38 10.75
C MET A 1 36.48 37.27 11.42
N SER A 2 35.22 37.12 11.03
CA SER A 2 34.21 36.40 11.79
C SER A 2 33.94 35.06 11.13
N ASP A 3 33.83 34.04 11.98
CA ASP A 3 33.52 32.65 11.68
C ASP A 3 32.22 32.46 10.89
N LEU A 4 32.25 31.51 9.94
CA LEU A 4 31.06 30.96 9.30
C LEU A 4 31.16 29.43 9.39
N GLN A 5 30.58 28.88 10.47
CA GLN A 5 30.14 27.50 10.55
C GLN A 5 28.75 27.43 9.92
N GLY A 6 28.60 26.65 8.85
CA GLY A 6 27.31 26.27 8.29
C GLY A 6 26.87 24.96 8.93
N GLU A 7 25.88 25.01 9.80
CA GLU A 7 25.14 23.86 10.29
C GLU A 7 23.94 23.64 9.35
N ASP A 8 23.98 22.58 8.54
CA ASP A 8 22.81 22.10 7.80
C ASP A 8 21.97 21.23 8.76
N GLU A 9 20.97 21.88 9.34
CA GLU A 9 19.91 21.30 10.15
C GLU A 9 18.95 20.50 9.25
N PHE A 10 19.03 19.17 9.31
CA PHE A 10 18.18 18.27 8.54
C PHE A 10 16.80 18.19 9.20
N ASP A 11 15.88 19.04 8.73
CA ASP A 11 14.48 19.10 9.14
C ASP A 11 13.82 17.72 9.00
N SER A 12 13.39 17.18 10.14
CA SER A 12 12.71 15.89 10.26
C SER A 12 11.26 16.14 10.64
N ASP A 13 10.42 16.49 9.67
CA ASP A 13 8.99 16.27 9.81
C ASP A 13 8.34 15.99 8.45
N SER A 14 7.80 14.78 8.30
CA SER A 14 6.85 14.49 7.23
C SER A 14 5.91 13.38 7.70
N VAL A 15 4.96 13.85 8.51
CA VAL A 15 3.55 13.43 8.61
C VAL A 15 3.18 12.32 7.61
N ARG A 16 2.92 11.15 8.17
CA ARG A 16 2.41 9.96 7.48
C ARG A 16 0.89 10.08 7.37
N GLU A 17 0.40 10.67 6.29
CA GLU A 17 -1.00 10.51 5.88
C GLU A 17 -1.17 9.14 5.20
N GLY A 18 -1.95 8.27 5.86
CA GLY A 18 -2.39 7.00 5.32
C GLY A 18 -3.71 7.18 4.61
N SER A 19 -3.74 6.87 3.31
CA SER A 19 -4.98 6.72 2.54
C SER A 19 -5.12 5.29 2.04
N ASN A 20 -6.21 4.68 2.51
CA ASN A 20 -7.17 3.78 1.87
C ASN A 20 -6.69 2.39 1.37
N ASP A 21 -7.35 1.33 1.83
CA ASP A 21 -8.60 0.85 1.21
C ASP A 21 -9.22 -0.24 2.10
N GLU A 22 -10.42 0.02 2.60
CA GLU A 22 -11.27 -0.95 3.32
C GLU A 22 -11.88 -1.92 2.30
N GLU A 23 -11.70 -3.22 2.54
CA GLU A 23 -12.38 -4.28 1.80
C GLU A 23 -13.86 -4.31 2.19
N ASP A 24 -14.72 -3.99 1.22
CA ASP A 24 -16.15 -4.25 1.26
C ASP A 24 -16.40 -5.74 0.91
N SER A 25 -16.90 -6.50 1.88
CA SER A 25 -17.45 -7.83 1.67
C SER A 25 -18.55 -8.07 2.70
N GLY A 26 -19.78 -7.72 2.32
CA GLY A 26 -21.01 -8.15 2.97
C GLY A 26 -21.62 -9.41 2.32
N PRO A 27 -22.56 -10.09 3.00
CA PRO A 27 -22.73 -11.55 2.94
C PRO A 27 -24.02 -12.00 2.23
N GLN A 28 -24.02 -13.19 1.60
CA GLN A 28 -25.24 -13.96 1.25
C GLN A 28 -24.92 -15.46 1.33
N GLU A 29 -25.43 -16.22 2.31
CA GLU A 29 -26.78 -16.80 2.48
C GLU A 29 -26.85 -18.26 1.97
N GLN A 30 -27.16 -19.16 2.90
CA GLN A 30 -27.49 -20.58 2.70
C GLN A 30 -28.91 -20.72 2.14
N VAL A 31 -29.14 -21.70 1.25
CA VAL A 31 -30.43 -22.42 1.18
C VAL A 31 -30.25 -23.81 0.56
N ASP A 32 -30.54 -24.81 1.39
CA ASP A 32 -31.26 -26.08 1.19
C ASP A 32 -31.09 -26.97 -0.06
N GLY A 33 -30.94 -28.28 0.20
CA GLY A 33 -31.34 -29.31 -0.76
C GLY A 33 -30.69 -30.69 -0.60
N ILE A 34 -31.07 -31.44 0.45
CA ILE A 34 -30.92 -32.91 0.49
C ILE A 34 -32.05 -33.52 -0.37
N PRO A 35 -31.79 -34.61 -1.12
CA PRO A 35 -32.62 -35.79 -0.90
C PRO A 35 -31.83 -37.09 -0.77
N LEU A 36 -32.39 -37.89 0.14
CA LEU A 36 -32.16 -39.27 0.48
C LEU A 36 -32.40 -40.22 -0.71
N ALA A 37 -31.53 -41.22 -0.90
CA ALA A 37 -31.95 -42.52 -1.40
C ALA A 37 -31.03 -43.63 -0.85
N GLN A 38 -31.64 -44.49 -0.04
CA GLN A 38 -31.12 -45.70 0.57
C GLN A 38 -30.89 -46.78 -0.51
N THR A 39 -29.97 -47.72 -0.27
CA THR A 39 -30.21 -49.18 -0.38
C THR A 39 -29.06 -49.91 0.35
N GLU A 40 -29.44 -51.01 0.98
CA GLU A 40 -28.84 -51.69 2.11
C GLU A 40 -27.75 -52.74 1.80
N GLN A 41 -27.19 -53.28 2.90
CA GLN A 41 -26.66 -54.65 3.09
C GLN A 41 -25.27 -55.00 2.51
N ALA A 42 -24.29 -55.28 3.36
CA ALA A 42 -24.17 -56.57 4.06
C ALA A 42 -22.93 -56.61 4.98
N VAL A 43 -23.10 -57.34 6.08
CA VAL A 43 -22.20 -57.62 7.20
C VAL A 43 -21.01 -58.51 6.78
N SER A 44 -19.80 -58.24 7.29
CA SER A 44 -18.84 -59.23 7.87
C SER A 44 -17.50 -58.57 8.26
N GLU A 45 -17.24 -58.47 9.57
CA GLU A 45 -15.90 -58.34 10.19
C GLU A 45 -15.25 -59.75 10.31
N PRO A 46 -13.91 -59.96 10.50
CA PRO A 46 -13.09 -59.22 11.48
C PRO A 46 -11.58 -58.97 11.20
N SER A 47 -11.10 -57.89 11.83
CA SER A 47 -9.82 -57.72 12.55
C SER A 47 -8.44 -57.61 11.85
N THR A 48 -7.75 -56.55 12.31
CA THR A 48 -6.30 -56.23 12.39
C THR A 48 -5.66 -55.38 11.28
N PRO A 49 -4.65 -54.54 11.60
CA PRO A 49 -4.54 -53.60 12.71
C PRO A 49 -4.23 -52.15 12.23
N VAL A 50 -4.43 -51.22 13.15
CA VAL A 50 -4.07 -49.80 13.10
C VAL A 50 -2.61 -49.59 12.69
N LEU A 51 -2.37 -48.87 11.59
CA LEU A 51 -1.13 -48.09 11.38
C LEU A 51 -1.50 -46.62 11.16
N ARG A 52 -1.71 -45.95 12.29
CA ARG A 52 -1.57 -44.50 12.42
C ARG A 52 -0.09 -44.17 12.21
N GLY A 53 0.26 -43.56 11.09
CA GLY A 53 1.66 -43.25 10.79
C GLY A 53 1.91 -42.41 9.54
N GLY A 54 0.95 -41.59 9.10
CA GLY A 54 1.18 -40.60 8.06
C GLY A 54 1.60 -39.26 8.66
N SER A 55 2.72 -39.22 9.37
CA SER A 55 3.38 -37.95 9.69
C SER A 55 3.88 -37.38 8.36
N SER A 56 3.13 -36.44 7.77
CA SER A 56 3.69 -35.55 6.75
C SER A 56 5.01 -35.04 7.32
N PRO A 57 6.14 -35.10 6.58
CA PRO A 57 7.39 -34.58 7.11
C PRO A 57 7.12 -33.14 7.51
N VAL A 58 7.32 -32.82 8.81
CA VAL A 58 7.31 -31.44 9.27
C VAL A 58 8.38 -30.76 8.43
N GLU A 59 7.94 -30.00 7.44
CA GLU A 59 8.81 -29.31 6.50
C GLU A 59 9.60 -28.30 7.34
N THR A 60 10.77 -28.74 7.78
CA THR A 60 11.64 -27.95 8.64
C THR A 60 12.04 -26.75 7.82
N ARG A 61 11.52 -25.58 8.22
CA ARG A 61 11.80 -24.30 7.55
C ARG A 61 13.30 -24.20 7.31
N SER A 62 13.70 -24.23 6.04
CA SER A 62 15.11 -24.15 5.67
C SER A 62 15.71 -22.86 6.24
N ARG A 63 16.89 -22.97 6.85
CA ARG A 63 17.62 -21.83 7.42
C ARG A 63 18.72 -21.38 6.47
N PHE A 64 18.88 -20.07 6.32
CA PHE A 64 20.00 -19.52 5.56
C PHE A 64 21.32 -19.79 6.30
N ASN A 65 22.33 -20.20 5.55
CA ASN A 65 23.72 -20.37 5.97
C ASN A 65 24.63 -19.65 4.98
N ALA A 66 25.93 -19.55 5.27
CA ALA A 66 26.87 -18.79 4.44
C ALA A 66 26.89 -19.24 2.96
N LYS A 67 26.75 -20.54 2.69
CA LYS A 67 26.69 -21.08 1.32
C LYS A 67 25.40 -20.65 0.63
N ALA A 68 24.26 -20.75 1.32
CA ALA A 68 22.96 -20.30 0.81
C ALA A 68 22.93 -18.78 0.57
N ASP A 69 23.57 -18.00 1.44
CA ASP A 69 23.68 -16.55 1.31
C ASP A 69 24.53 -16.17 0.08
N ALA A 70 25.69 -16.79 -0.12
CA ALA A 70 26.53 -16.54 -1.28
C ALA A 70 25.82 -16.88 -2.61
N GLN A 71 25.11 -18.02 -2.64
CA GLN A 71 24.29 -18.39 -3.80
C GLN A 71 23.14 -17.43 -4.01
N LEU A 72 22.42 -17.04 -2.95
CA LEU A 72 21.33 -16.07 -3.02
C LEU A 72 21.81 -14.75 -3.61
N VAL A 73 22.90 -14.18 -3.09
CA VAL A 73 23.48 -12.93 -3.58
C VAL A 73 23.85 -13.04 -5.05
N SER A 74 24.51 -14.13 -5.45
CA SER A 74 24.85 -14.39 -6.86
C SER A 74 23.62 -14.45 -7.77
N LYS A 75 22.53 -15.14 -7.37
CA LYS A 75 21.29 -15.20 -8.18
C LYS A 75 20.57 -13.85 -8.26
N VAL A 76 20.56 -13.08 -7.17
CA VAL A 76 19.98 -11.74 -7.15
C VAL A 76 20.77 -10.82 -8.07
N LEU A 77 22.11 -10.92 -8.06
CA LEU A 77 22.96 -10.12 -8.93
C LEU A 77 22.74 -10.45 -10.42
N ALA A 78 22.58 -11.74 -10.75
CA ALA A 78 22.26 -12.16 -12.12
C ALA A 78 20.90 -11.64 -12.61
N LYS A 79 19.93 -11.41 -11.72
CA LYS A 79 18.60 -10.84 -12.05
C LYS A 79 18.15 -9.83 -11.00
N PRO A 80 18.65 -8.58 -11.06
CA PRO A 80 18.40 -7.57 -10.04
C PRO A 80 16.92 -7.15 -9.99
N PRO A 81 16.29 -7.11 -8.80
CA PRO A 81 14.87 -6.76 -8.67
C PRO A 81 14.59 -5.25 -8.61
N PHE A 82 15.63 -4.40 -8.58
CA PHE A 82 15.51 -2.99 -8.18
C PHE A 82 14.96 -2.04 -9.25
N GLY A 83 15.16 -2.33 -10.54
CA GLY A 83 14.73 -1.48 -11.66
C GLY A 83 13.45 -1.95 -12.36
N VAL A 84 12.70 -2.86 -11.74
CA VAL A 84 11.63 -3.60 -12.41
C VAL A 84 10.29 -2.89 -12.20
N THR A 85 9.45 -2.87 -13.25
CA THR A 85 8.12 -2.24 -13.21
C THR A 85 7.27 -2.79 -12.05
N ARG A 86 6.44 -1.91 -11.44
CA ARG A 86 5.48 -2.28 -10.39
C ARG A 86 4.66 -3.51 -10.85
N GLY A 87 4.52 -4.50 -9.97
CA GLY A 87 3.83 -5.77 -10.26
C GLY A 87 4.72 -6.92 -10.74
N LYS A 88 5.89 -6.67 -11.37
CA LYS A 88 6.79 -7.74 -11.86
C LYS A 88 7.85 -8.19 -10.85
N VAL A 89 8.08 -7.40 -9.80
CA VAL A 89 9.08 -7.68 -8.75
C VAL A 89 8.78 -9.00 -8.02
N LYS A 90 7.50 -9.32 -7.77
CA LYS A 90 7.07 -10.58 -7.14
C LYS A 90 7.56 -11.80 -7.93
N GLY A 91 7.31 -11.81 -9.24
CA GLY A 91 7.72 -12.91 -10.12
C GLY A 91 9.24 -13.07 -10.25
N ILE A 92 10.02 -12.00 -10.03
CA ILE A 92 11.48 -12.10 -10.00
C ILE A 92 11.94 -12.83 -8.74
N TRP A 93 11.40 -12.45 -7.57
CA TRP A 93 11.73 -13.11 -6.31
C TRP A 93 11.27 -14.58 -6.28
N GLU A 94 10.11 -14.89 -6.86
CA GLU A 94 9.65 -16.28 -7.06
C GLU A 94 10.64 -17.07 -7.92
N ARG A 95 11.10 -16.50 -9.03
CA ARG A 95 12.10 -17.16 -9.89
C ARG A 95 13.46 -17.33 -9.21
N ILE A 96 13.89 -16.36 -8.42
CA ILE A 96 15.13 -16.46 -7.63
C ILE A 96 15.01 -17.59 -6.60
N ALA A 97 13.91 -17.62 -5.85
CA ALA A 97 13.66 -18.67 -4.86
C ALA A 97 13.60 -20.06 -5.50
N ALA A 98 12.90 -20.21 -6.63
CA ALA A 98 12.81 -21.47 -7.36
C ALA A 98 14.20 -21.99 -7.80
N ARG A 99 15.05 -21.11 -8.34
CA ARG A 99 16.43 -21.46 -8.73
C ARG A 99 17.28 -21.85 -7.53
N LEU A 100 17.22 -21.06 -6.46
CA LEU A 100 17.98 -21.33 -5.24
C LEU A 100 17.58 -22.68 -4.63
N ASN A 101 16.28 -22.95 -4.56
CA ASN A 101 15.74 -24.20 -4.04
C ASN A 101 16.10 -25.41 -4.90
N SER A 102 16.11 -25.25 -6.24
CA SER A 102 16.53 -26.33 -7.14
C SER A 102 17.99 -26.72 -6.99
N GLU A 103 18.87 -25.76 -6.64
CA GLU A 103 20.31 -26.01 -6.52
C GLU A 103 20.71 -26.49 -5.12
N LEU A 104 20.02 -26.02 -4.07
CA LEU A 104 20.34 -26.35 -2.69
C LEU A 104 19.45 -27.43 -2.08
N SER A 105 18.43 -27.90 -2.82
CA SER A 105 17.40 -28.82 -2.33
C SER A 105 16.73 -28.30 -1.05
N THR A 106 16.35 -27.02 -1.06
CA THR A 106 15.74 -26.29 0.09
C THR A 106 14.33 -25.81 -0.21
N GLY A 107 13.60 -25.37 0.83
CA GLY A 107 12.24 -24.82 0.74
C GLY A 107 12.15 -23.33 1.07
N PHE A 108 13.02 -22.47 0.52
CA PHE A 108 12.95 -21.02 0.78
C PHE A 108 11.81 -20.35 0.01
N THR A 109 11.07 -19.47 0.68
CA THR A 109 10.05 -18.65 0.02
C THR A 109 10.66 -17.40 -0.64
N ALA A 110 9.96 -16.86 -1.65
CA ALA A 110 10.35 -15.61 -2.31
C ALA A 110 10.51 -14.45 -1.31
N ARG A 111 9.61 -14.36 -0.32
CA ARG A 111 9.67 -13.39 0.76
C ARG A 111 10.92 -13.58 1.62
N ALA A 112 11.22 -14.82 2.02
CA ALA A 112 12.41 -15.11 2.81
C ALA A 112 13.71 -14.74 2.08
N CYS A 113 13.79 -15.00 0.77
CA CYS A 113 14.93 -14.60 -0.07
C CYS A 113 15.10 -13.08 -0.13
N ARG A 114 14.00 -12.33 -0.33
CA ARG A 114 14.00 -10.86 -0.35
C ARG A 114 14.44 -10.27 0.98
N ASP A 115 13.84 -10.76 2.07
CA ASP A 115 14.08 -10.24 3.41
C ASP A 115 15.52 -10.57 3.84
N ARG A 116 16.04 -11.77 3.51
CA ARG A 116 17.45 -12.13 3.74
C ARG A 116 18.41 -11.27 2.92
N THR A 117 18.13 -11.03 1.64
CA THR A 117 18.97 -10.15 0.80
C THR A 117 19.03 -8.73 1.38
N SER A 118 17.89 -8.20 1.81
CA SER A 118 17.82 -6.88 2.45
C SER A 118 18.65 -6.82 3.72
N HIS A 119 18.59 -7.88 4.54
CA HIS A 119 19.41 -8.00 5.75
C HIS A 119 20.91 -8.04 5.43
N LEU A 120 21.35 -8.82 4.44
CA LEU A 120 22.75 -8.91 4.03
C LEU A 120 23.30 -7.57 3.53
N LEU A 121 22.53 -6.84 2.71
CA LEU A 121 22.91 -5.50 2.23
C LEU A 121 23.05 -4.51 3.39
N ASN A 122 22.09 -4.49 4.31
CA ASN A 122 22.16 -3.60 5.48
C ASN A 122 23.33 -3.95 6.40
N GLN A 123 23.60 -5.24 6.61
CA GLN A 123 24.73 -5.71 7.40
C GLN A 123 26.06 -5.28 6.76
N HIS A 124 26.18 -5.38 5.43
CA HIS A 124 27.36 -4.96 4.69
C HIS A 124 27.59 -3.45 4.78
N VAL A 125 26.56 -2.62 4.58
CA VAL A 125 26.65 -1.16 4.78
C VAL A 125 27.09 -0.80 6.20
N ALA A 126 26.51 -1.45 7.21
CA ALA A 126 26.88 -1.22 8.60
C ALA A 126 28.33 -1.62 8.89
N ARG A 127 28.83 -2.70 8.26
CA ARG A 127 30.23 -3.12 8.36
C ARG A 127 31.16 -2.10 7.71
N GLN A 128 30.88 -1.68 6.48
CA GLN A 128 31.68 -0.67 5.78
C GLN A 128 31.80 0.62 6.60
N LYS A 129 30.69 1.12 7.16
CA LYS A 129 30.70 2.34 7.99
C LYS A 129 31.58 2.20 9.23
N LYS A 130 31.55 1.03 9.89
CA LYS A 130 32.41 0.74 11.05
C LYS A 130 33.88 0.68 10.65
N ASN A 131 34.19 0.06 9.52
CA ASN A 131 35.56 -0.10 9.04
C ASN A 131 36.16 1.24 8.58
N GLN A 132 35.37 2.11 7.95
CA GLN A 132 35.79 3.49 7.62
C GLN A 132 36.20 4.29 8.87
N GLY A 133 35.53 4.08 10.00
CA GLY A 133 35.87 4.71 11.28
C GLY A 133 37.08 4.10 12.00
N ALA A 134 37.52 2.91 11.60
CA ALA A 134 38.60 2.14 12.24
C ALA A 134 39.90 2.16 11.42
N SER A 135 40.16 3.26 10.69
CA SER A 135 41.27 3.45 9.74
C SER A 135 42.59 2.81 10.23
N GLY A 136 43.01 1.72 9.58
CA GLY A 136 44.26 1.02 9.89
C GLY A 136 44.22 -0.50 9.80
N THR A 137 43.05 -1.13 9.76
CA THR A 137 42.93 -2.59 9.57
C THR A 137 42.64 -2.92 8.10
N SER A 138 43.52 -3.72 7.49
CA SER A 138 43.32 -4.28 6.14
C SER A 138 42.15 -5.27 6.19
N GLU A 139 40.97 -4.89 5.67
CA GLU A 139 39.84 -5.80 5.54
C GLU A 139 40.10 -6.81 4.41
N VAL A 140 39.91 -8.10 4.71
CA VAL A 140 39.92 -9.15 3.68
C VAL A 140 38.56 -9.11 2.99
N HIS A 141 38.51 -8.46 1.83
CA HIS A 141 37.33 -8.47 0.97
C HIS A 141 37.13 -9.86 0.37
N SER A 142 35.92 -10.41 0.55
CA SER A 142 35.52 -11.66 -0.10
C SER A 142 34.78 -11.37 -1.41
N SER A 143 34.79 -12.32 -2.36
CA SER A 143 34.00 -12.20 -3.60
C SER A 143 32.49 -11.97 -3.35
N ASN A 144 31.97 -12.39 -2.19
CA ASN A 144 30.58 -12.11 -1.81
C ASN A 144 30.37 -10.66 -1.38
N ASP A 145 31.39 -10.00 -0.83
CA ASP A 145 31.36 -8.57 -0.51
C ASP A 145 31.32 -7.72 -1.80
N ASP A 146 32.10 -8.10 -2.83
CA ASP A 146 32.06 -7.44 -4.15
C ASP A 146 30.64 -7.52 -4.76
N ALA A 147 30.01 -8.70 -4.70
CA ALA A 147 28.67 -8.90 -5.21
C ALA A 147 27.61 -8.09 -4.43
N LEU A 148 27.79 -7.93 -3.11
CA LEU A 148 26.94 -7.07 -2.29
C LEU A 148 27.12 -5.58 -2.64
N GLU A 149 28.35 -5.15 -2.88
CA GLU A 149 28.65 -3.79 -3.30
C GLU A 149 28.03 -3.46 -4.67
N GLU A 150 28.12 -4.39 -5.62
CA GLU A 150 27.48 -4.23 -6.93
C GLU A 150 25.95 -4.16 -6.82
N LEU A 151 25.34 -5.00 -5.97
CA LEU A 151 23.90 -4.92 -5.68
C LEU A 151 23.49 -3.57 -5.06
N LEU A 152 24.31 -2.99 -4.19
CA LEU A 152 24.07 -1.65 -3.64
C LEU A 152 24.12 -0.59 -4.74
N LYS A 153 25.12 -0.63 -5.62
CA LYS A 153 25.22 0.29 -6.78
C LYS A 153 23.99 0.19 -7.68
N LEU A 154 23.53 -1.02 -7.99
CA LEU A 154 22.32 -1.25 -8.78
C LEU A 154 21.05 -0.73 -8.09
N ARG A 155 20.93 -0.92 -6.78
CA ARG A 155 19.82 -0.40 -5.99
C ARG A 155 19.80 1.14 -6.01
N GLN A 156 20.96 1.77 -5.85
CA GLN A 156 21.08 3.22 -5.87
C GLN A 156 20.76 3.78 -7.26
N ALA A 157 21.36 3.23 -8.32
CA ALA A 157 21.09 3.64 -9.70
C ALA A 157 19.60 3.51 -10.08
N ALA A 158 18.90 2.47 -9.57
CA ALA A 158 17.47 2.34 -9.78
C ALA A 158 16.64 3.41 -9.05
N SER A 159 17.06 3.78 -7.83
CA SER A 159 16.47 4.89 -7.08
C SER A 159 16.69 6.23 -7.79
N ASP A 160 17.90 6.48 -8.28
CA ASP A 160 18.26 7.72 -8.97
C ASP A 160 17.49 7.87 -10.27
N LYS A 161 17.39 6.81 -11.08
CA LYS A 161 16.53 6.80 -12.28
C LYS A 161 15.07 7.13 -11.96
N LYS A 162 14.54 6.65 -10.84
CA LYS A 162 13.18 6.96 -10.41
C LYS A 162 13.03 8.42 -10.00
N ARG A 163 14.01 8.97 -9.29
CA ARG A 163 14.05 10.39 -8.90
C ARG A 163 14.18 11.30 -10.12
N GLU A 164 15.07 11.00 -11.05
CA GLU A 164 15.24 11.73 -12.30
C GLU A 164 13.98 11.71 -13.16
N ALA A 165 13.30 10.55 -13.26
CA ALA A 165 12.04 10.46 -13.99
C ALA A 165 10.94 11.32 -13.37
N LYS A 166 10.86 11.35 -12.03
CA LYS A 166 9.93 12.22 -11.30
C LYS A 166 10.26 13.70 -11.49
N ALA A 167 11.52 14.09 -11.32
CA ALA A 167 11.98 15.47 -11.50
C ALA A 167 11.76 15.98 -12.94
N ARG A 168 11.97 15.13 -13.96
CA ARG A 168 11.65 15.47 -15.36
C ARG A 168 10.16 15.64 -15.60
N GLN A 169 9.32 14.85 -14.92
CA GLN A 169 7.87 14.99 -15.02
C GLN A 169 7.39 16.30 -14.37
N GLU A 170 7.95 16.64 -13.20
CA GLU A 170 7.67 17.91 -12.50
C GLU A 170 8.14 19.11 -13.32
N SER A 171 9.39 19.14 -13.77
CA SER A 171 9.92 20.20 -14.63
C SER A 171 9.10 20.38 -15.92
N ARG A 172 8.63 19.29 -16.53
CA ARG A 172 7.76 19.38 -17.72
C ARG A 172 6.38 19.96 -17.38
N ALA A 173 5.85 19.67 -16.20
CA ALA A 173 4.59 20.26 -15.75
C ALA A 173 4.75 21.76 -15.53
N ASP A 174 5.81 22.18 -14.83
CA ASP A 174 6.13 23.58 -14.54
C ASP A 174 6.37 24.38 -15.84
N GLU A 175 7.06 23.80 -16.82
CA GLU A 175 7.26 24.40 -18.14
C GLU A 175 5.94 24.63 -18.89
N MET A 176 5.01 23.67 -18.82
CA MET A 176 3.70 23.81 -19.47
C MET A 176 2.82 24.84 -18.76
N GLU A 177 2.85 24.90 -17.43
CA GLU A 177 2.15 25.92 -16.65
C GLU A 177 2.68 27.33 -16.99
N THR A 178 3.99 27.51 -16.94
CA THR A 178 4.64 28.78 -17.29
C THR A 178 4.36 29.18 -18.74
N ALA A 179 4.32 28.23 -19.67
CA ALA A 179 3.95 28.51 -21.06
C ALA A 179 2.48 28.94 -21.18
N GLY A 180 1.58 28.34 -20.40
CA GLY A 180 0.18 28.74 -20.29
C GLY A 180 0.01 30.17 -19.80
N GLU A 181 0.70 30.54 -18.72
CA GLU A 181 0.70 31.91 -18.17
C GLU A 181 1.18 32.94 -19.20
N ARG A 182 2.27 32.64 -19.92
CA ARG A 182 2.79 33.52 -20.97
C ARG A 182 1.77 33.74 -22.10
N LEU A 183 1.04 32.69 -22.50
CA LEU A 183 0.00 32.81 -23.52
C LEU A 183 -1.17 33.68 -23.04
N MET A 184 -1.58 33.53 -21.78
CA MET A 184 -2.62 34.35 -21.16
C MET A 184 -2.22 35.83 -21.13
N HIS A 185 -1.03 36.13 -20.59
CA HIS A 185 -0.52 37.50 -20.53
C HIS A 185 -0.36 38.14 -21.93
N ALA A 186 0.09 37.36 -22.92
CA ALA A 186 0.17 37.84 -24.31
C ALA A 186 -1.22 38.13 -24.91
N ALA A 187 -2.24 37.35 -24.57
CA ALA A 187 -3.61 37.61 -24.99
C ALA A 187 -4.18 38.86 -24.31
N GLU A 188 -3.97 39.03 -23.00
CA GLU A 188 -4.36 40.22 -22.24
C GLU A 188 -3.72 41.49 -22.83
N THR A 189 -2.42 41.44 -23.12
CA THR A 189 -1.69 42.56 -23.73
C THR A 189 -2.31 42.93 -25.09
N ARG A 190 -2.61 41.94 -25.95
CA ARG A 190 -3.26 42.17 -27.25
C ARG A 190 -4.66 42.78 -27.12
N VAL A 191 -5.42 42.39 -26.10
CA VAL A 191 -6.74 42.96 -25.81
C VAL A 191 -6.59 44.41 -25.33
N ALA A 192 -5.66 44.67 -24.41
CA ALA A 192 -5.38 46.02 -23.91
C ALA A 192 -4.95 46.97 -25.04
N GLU A 193 -4.06 46.54 -25.94
CA GLU A 193 -3.64 47.32 -27.12
C GLU A 193 -4.78 47.64 -28.08
N ARG A 194 -5.72 46.70 -28.30
CA ARG A 194 -6.94 46.98 -29.09
C ARG A 194 -7.85 47.99 -28.40
N LEU A 195 -7.93 47.95 -27.07
CA LEU A 195 -8.75 48.88 -26.30
C LEU A 195 -8.18 50.31 -26.31
N THR A 196 -6.84 50.47 -26.35
CA THR A 196 -6.17 51.77 -26.35
C THR A 196 -6.02 52.36 -27.77
N SER A 197 -5.66 51.56 -28.77
CA SER A 197 -5.51 52.01 -30.18
C SER A 197 -6.83 52.36 -30.86
N SER A 198 -7.97 52.04 -30.24
CA SER A 198 -9.27 52.21 -30.87
C SER A 198 -10.01 53.50 -30.50
N SER A 199 -9.45 54.44 -29.74
CA SER A 199 -10.20 55.58 -29.16
C SER A 199 -10.66 56.73 -30.11
N SER A 200 -10.66 56.58 -31.44
CA SER A 200 -10.88 57.69 -32.38
C SER A 200 -12.02 57.53 -33.42
N SER A 201 -13.08 56.75 -33.15
CA SER A 201 -14.23 56.69 -34.07
C SER A 201 -15.57 56.37 -33.40
N GLU A 202 -16.62 57.16 -33.69
CA GLU A 202 -17.98 57.07 -33.12
C GLU A 202 -18.65 55.69 -33.32
N GLU A 203 -18.25 54.95 -34.35
CA GLU A 203 -18.72 53.58 -34.62
C GLU A 203 -18.28 52.57 -33.53
N LYS A 204 -17.26 52.91 -32.74
CA LYS A 204 -16.74 52.10 -31.63
C LYS A 204 -17.49 52.30 -30.33
N GLY A 205 -18.22 53.40 -30.13
CA GLY A 205 -19.08 53.57 -28.96
C GLY A 205 -20.21 52.52 -28.91
N ALA A 206 -20.67 52.07 -30.09
CA ALA A 206 -21.63 50.98 -30.22
C ALA A 206 -20.99 49.59 -30.03
N LYS A 207 -19.79 49.36 -30.61
CA LYS A 207 -19.05 48.09 -30.48
C LYS A 207 -18.53 47.86 -29.04
N ARG A 208 -18.07 48.91 -28.35
CA ARG A 208 -17.63 48.88 -26.94
C ARG A 208 -18.80 48.62 -25.99
N ARG A 209 -19.98 49.22 -26.26
CA ARG A 209 -21.23 48.92 -25.55
C ARG A 209 -21.71 47.48 -25.79
N ARG A 210 -21.57 46.95 -27.02
CA ARG A 210 -21.89 45.53 -27.30
C ARG A 210 -20.94 44.56 -26.59
N LEU A 211 -19.64 44.86 -26.57
CA LEU A 211 -18.64 44.06 -25.87
C LEU A 211 -18.83 44.11 -24.35
N SER A 212 -19.17 45.28 -23.77
CA SER A 212 -19.46 45.37 -22.35
C SER A 212 -20.70 44.56 -21.97
N VAL A 213 -21.76 44.62 -22.79
CA VAL A 213 -22.96 43.79 -22.58
C VAL A 213 -22.65 42.30 -22.70
N LEU A 214 -21.79 41.88 -23.64
CA LEU A 214 -21.36 40.49 -23.76
C LEU A 214 -20.54 40.03 -22.54
N LEU A 215 -19.58 40.85 -22.10
CA LEU A 215 -18.75 40.53 -20.94
C LEU A 215 -19.59 40.47 -19.65
N GLU A 216 -20.53 41.40 -19.48
CA GLU A 216 -21.45 41.43 -18.36
C GLU A 216 -22.42 40.24 -18.40
N SER A 217 -22.83 39.79 -19.59
CA SER A 217 -23.64 38.57 -19.76
C SER A 217 -22.85 37.30 -19.44
N GLU A 218 -21.59 37.21 -19.84
CA GLU A 218 -20.71 36.07 -19.52
C GLU A 218 -20.40 36.03 -18.02
N GLN A 219 -20.16 37.20 -17.41
CA GLN A 219 -19.95 37.31 -15.98
C GLN A 219 -21.22 36.98 -15.18
N GLN A 220 -22.40 37.38 -15.67
CA GLN A 220 -23.68 36.94 -15.10
C GLN A 220 -23.90 35.44 -15.28
N GLU A 221 -23.54 34.85 -16.42
CA GLU A 221 -23.70 33.41 -16.65
C GLU A 221 -22.78 32.59 -15.73
N THR A 222 -21.53 33.02 -15.54
CA THR A 222 -20.59 32.36 -14.62
C THR A 222 -21.06 32.45 -13.17
N VAL A 223 -21.58 33.60 -12.74
CA VAL A 223 -22.18 33.77 -11.41
C VAL A 223 -23.43 32.91 -11.26
N ALA A 224 -24.31 32.86 -12.26
CA ALA A 224 -25.52 32.04 -12.25
C ALA A 224 -25.19 30.54 -12.20
N ARG A 225 -24.17 30.08 -12.93
CA ARG A 225 -23.67 28.70 -12.86
C ARG A 225 -23.16 28.36 -11.47
N ARG A 226 -22.33 29.23 -10.87
CA ARG A 226 -21.85 29.04 -9.50
C ARG A 226 -22.99 28.99 -8.49
N GLN A 227 -23.98 29.88 -8.60
CA GLN A 227 -25.17 29.88 -7.74
C GLN A 227 -26.05 28.62 -7.89
N LEU A 228 -25.97 27.91 -9.01
CA LEU A 228 -26.66 26.65 -9.24
C LEU A 228 -25.84 25.43 -8.80
N GLU A 229 -24.52 25.51 -8.83
CA GLU A 229 -23.62 24.42 -8.43
C GLU A 229 -23.45 24.35 -6.92
N GLU A 230 -23.30 25.49 -6.24
CA GLU A 230 -23.16 25.59 -4.78
C GLU A 230 -24.27 24.84 -4.01
N PRO A 231 -25.58 25.07 -4.26
CA PRO A 231 -26.64 24.35 -3.55
C PRO A 231 -26.67 22.85 -3.88
N LYS A 232 -26.18 22.43 -5.06
CA LYS A 232 -26.09 21.00 -5.40
C LYS A 232 -24.98 20.33 -4.62
N VAL A 233 -23.83 20.99 -4.49
CA VAL A 233 -22.72 20.51 -3.66
C VAL A 233 -23.14 20.47 -2.20
N ASP A 234 -23.85 21.49 -1.72
CA ASP A 234 -24.37 21.52 -0.34
C ASP A 234 -25.36 20.38 -0.08
N MET A 235 -26.31 20.14 -1.00
CA MET A 235 -27.24 19.01 -0.90
C MET A 235 -26.50 17.66 -0.88
N GLN A 236 -25.51 17.48 -1.75
CA GLN A 236 -24.71 16.25 -1.76
C GLN A 236 -23.91 16.06 -0.47
N SER A 237 -23.36 17.15 0.07
CA SER A 237 -22.65 17.12 1.36
C SER A 237 -23.60 16.73 2.50
N GLN A 238 -24.82 17.28 2.51
CA GLN A 238 -25.85 16.93 3.51
C GLN A 238 -26.28 15.46 3.37
N GLU A 239 -26.46 14.95 2.15
CA GLU A 239 -26.80 13.54 1.92
C GLU A 239 -25.69 12.60 2.43
N LEU A 240 -24.43 12.91 2.14
CA LEU A 240 -23.29 12.15 2.64
C LEU A 240 -23.18 12.19 4.16
N GLN A 241 -23.50 13.33 4.78
CA GLN A 241 -23.50 13.47 6.23
C GLN A 241 -24.60 12.61 6.87
N LEU A 242 -25.82 12.63 6.33
CA LEU A 242 -26.91 11.77 6.80
C LEU A 242 -26.58 10.28 6.65
N ARG A 243 -25.98 9.88 5.51
CA ARG A 243 -25.50 8.50 5.30
C ARG A 243 -24.47 8.08 6.34
N ARG A 244 -23.59 9.00 6.74
CA ARG A 244 -22.59 8.75 7.79
C ARG A 244 -23.25 8.57 9.15
N ASP A 245 -24.18 9.45 9.50
CA ASP A 245 -24.90 9.38 10.77
C ASP A 245 -25.74 8.09 10.87
N GLU A 246 -26.42 7.69 9.79
CA GLU A 246 -27.14 6.40 9.71
C GLU A 246 -26.21 5.20 9.93
N LEU A 247 -25.02 5.21 9.33
CA LEU A 247 -24.04 4.14 9.54
C LEU A 247 -23.53 4.12 10.99
N GLU A 248 -23.35 5.29 11.62
CA GLU A 248 -22.96 5.38 13.03
C GLU A 248 -24.07 4.86 13.95
N GLU A 249 -25.34 5.14 13.67
CA GLU A 249 -26.47 4.57 14.40
C GLU A 249 -26.54 3.05 14.25
N GLN A 250 -26.36 2.52 13.03
CA GLN A 250 -26.30 1.07 12.80
C GLN A 250 -25.14 0.42 13.57
N ARG A 251 -23.96 1.07 13.61
CA ARG A 251 -22.82 0.58 14.41
C ARG A 251 -23.16 0.52 15.90
N LYS A 252 -23.76 1.58 16.45
CA LYS A 252 -24.21 1.63 17.85
C LYS A 252 -25.23 0.54 18.17
N GLN A 253 -26.20 0.31 17.28
CA GLN A 253 -27.20 -0.76 17.45
C GLN A 253 -26.56 -2.15 17.44
N ARG A 254 -25.61 -2.41 16.52
CA ARG A 254 -24.87 -3.67 16.47
C ARG A 254 -24.02 -3.88 17.72
N GLU A 255 -23.35 -2.84 18.21
CA GLU A 255 -22.55 -2.89 19.44
C GLU A 255 -23.42 -3.23 20.65
N LEU A 256 -24.57 -2.55 20.81
CA LEU A 256 -25.51 -2.83 21.88
C LEU A 256 -26.01 -4.29 21.85
N MET A 257 -26.39 -4.78 20.68
CA MET A 257 -26.81 -6.17 20.49
C MET A 257 -25.69 -7.15 20.83
N GLN A 258 -24.46 -6.86 20.42
CA GLN A 258 -23.30 -7.69 20.73
C GLN A 258 -23.03 -7.77 22.24
N VAL A 259 -23.14 -6.64 22.95
CA VAL A 259 -23.00 -6.59 24.41
C VAL A 259 -24.08 -7.42 25.10
N GLN A 260 -25.34 -7.34 24.63
CA GLN A 260 -26.43 -8.14 25.18
C GLN A 260 -26.19 -9.64 24.96
N ILE A 261 -25.76 -10.04 23.76
CA ILE A 261 -25.42 -11.44 23.44
C ILE A 261 -24.29 -11.91 24.35
N GLN A 262 -23.22 -11.13 24.52
CA GLN A 262 -22.11 -11.49 25.41
C GLN A 262 -22.54 -11.65 26.88
N GLN A 263 -23.51 -10.86 27.34
CA GLN A 263 -24.04 -11.01 28.69
C GLN A 263 -24.83 -12.32 28.82
N GLN A 264 -25.66 -12.63 27.82
CA GLN A 264 -26.40 -13.90 27.79
C GLN A 264 -25.45 -15.10 27.71
N THR A 265 -24.41 -15.06 26.87
CA THR A 265 -23.44 -16.16 26.79
C THR A 265 -22.74 -16.38 28.12
N LYS A 266 -22.27 -15.33 28.79
CA LYS A 266 -21.66 -15.42 30.13
C LYS A 266 -22.61 -16.03 31.17
N GLN A 267 -23.89 -15.65 31.15
CA GLN A 267 -24.90 -16.25 32.04
C GLN A 267 -25.09 -17.74 31.75
N THR A 268 -25.18 -18.13 30.48
CA THR A 268 -25.32 -19.55 30.09
C THR A 268 -24.07 -20.36 30.42
N GLU A 269 -22.88 -19.82 30.22
CA GLU A 269 -21.60 -20.45 30.58
C GLU A 269 -21.53 -20.67 32.10
N MET A 270 -21.87 -19.66 32.91
CA MET A 270 -21.91 -19.79 34.36
C MET A 270 -22.89 -20.89 34.81
N LEU A 271 -24.09 -20.95 34.24
CA LEU A 271 -25.05 -22.01 34.56
C LEU A 271 -24.50 -23.40 34.17
N MET A 272 -23.90 -23.54 32.98
CA MET A 272 -23.29 -24.79 32.53
C MET A 272 -22.14 -25.21 33.44
N THR A 273 -21.29 -24.28 33.90
CA THR A 273 -20.21 -24.60 34.85
C THR A 273 -20.76 -25.10 36.19
N LEU A 274 -21.80 -24.46 36.73
CA LEU A 274 -22.46 -24.90 37.98
C LEU A 274 -23.08 -26.29 37.83
N LEU A 275 -23.77 -26.57 36.71
CA LEU A 275 -24.31 -27.90 36.42
C LEU A 275 -23.20 -28.95 36.32
N SER A 276 -22.10 -28.64 35.61
CA SER A 276 -20.97 -29.56 35.47
C SER A 276 -20.29 -29.87 36.82
N SER A 277 -20.16 -28.86 37.69
CA SER A 277 -19.66 -29.02 39.06
C SER A 277 -20.61 -29.87 39.92
N ALA A 278 -21.92 -29.61 39.89
CA ALA A 278 -22.91 -30.41 40.61
C ALA A 278 -22.91 -31.88 40.18
N ILE A 279 -22.82 -32.15 38.88
CA ILE A 279 -22.70 -33.52 38.32
C ILE A 279 -21.39 -34.20 38.77
N SER A 280 -20.30 -33.44 38.89
CA SER A 280 -19.01 -33.99 39.34
C SER A 280 -19.05 -34.34 40.84
N GLN A 281 -19.68 -33.48 41.66
CA GLN A 281 -19.83 -33.73 43.11
C GLN A 281 -20.78 -34.89 43.44
N THR A 282 -21.79 -35.16 42.61
CA THR A 282 -22.65 -36.35 42.79
C THR A 282 -21.94 -37.65 42.43
N LYS A 283 -20.98 -37.61 41.48
CA LYS A 283 -20.15 -38.76 41.12
C LYS A 283 -19.07 -39.10 42.17
N GLU A 284 -18.57 -38.12 42.92
CA GLU A 284 -17.58 -38.34 44.00
C GLU A 284 -18.20 -38.86 45.31
N LYS A 285 -19.53 -38.82 45.47
CA LYS A 285 -20.25 -39.28 46.67
C LYS A 285 -20.87 -40.69 46.55
N GLN A 286 -20.62 -41.39 45.45
CA GLN A 286 -20.98 -42.81 45.24
C GLN A 286 -19.72 -43.67 45.26
#